data_AF-A0A8H4F1L8-F1
#
_entry.id   AF-A0A8H4F1L8-F1
#
_cell.length_a   1.000
_cell.length_b   1.000
_cell.length_c   1.000
_cell.angle_alpha   90.00
_cell.angle_beta   90.00
_cell.angle_gamma   90.00
#
_symmetry.space_group_name_H-M   'P 1'
#
loop_
_entity.id
_entity.type
_entity.pdbx_description
1 polymer ?
#
loop_
_entity_poly.entity_id
_entity_poly.type
_entity_poly.pdbx_seq_one_letter_code
_entity_poly.pdbx_strand_id
1 'polypeptide(L)'
;MASCQCIIIIALQASICYLNTYQAHLLPEPTTDSVLTASSTVDDYLPLRAADRLGRIKWENIAFMGFQVWFLGMAFDATVYQNTAEILALAILNVLCSILGALQVVDGVKWLDRLLHTNYSVDALAMAEKIEISLSVVILTFAVIMSFLSYQMSKQFGWNIYKKIGADVQIQKMYRMFQFFVLALKIDVFTQFMVSIFYLIQFALKQGIMWETIIQVIVTIFIIPFLYFARSAGSAESKPKMILFIVFECLVLFHFALIFSQTLQPNNNWYTWICLIWIGVAFALVSCVLGIICMRNFGKGLKPFVQRGNVKAKMDLESNNLQKQKAHESWQIDDD
;
A
#
# COMPACT_ATOMS: atom_id res chain seq x y z
N MET A 1 -16.51 3.58 11.58
CA MET A 1 -15.54 4.66 11.25
C MET A 1 -14.87 4.45 9.90
N ALA A 2 -14.11 3.36 9.70
CA ALA A 2 -13.43 3.12 8.40
C ALA A 2 -14.37 3.15 7.18
N SER A 3 -15.59 2.59 7.27
CA SER A 3 -16.57 2.65 6.17
C SER A 3 -17.02 4.08 5.86
N CYS A 4 -17.29 4.89 6.89
CA CYS A 4 -17.67 6.30 6.72
C CYS A 4 -16.52 7.10 6.10
N GLN A 5 -15.30 6.90 6.60
CA GLN A 5 -14.08 7.49 6.04
C GLN A 5 -13.96 7.19 4.55
N CYS A 6 -14.08 5.91 4.18
CA CYS A 6 -13.97 5.45 2.80
C CYS A 6 -14.99 6.13 1.88
N ILE A 7 -16.27 6.13 2.25
CA ILE A 7 -17.34 6.73 1.44
C ILE A 7 -17.13 8.23 1.26
N ILE A 8 -16.85 8.97 2.33
CA ILE A 8 -16.70 10.43 2.29
C ILE A 8 -15.48 10.82 1.46
N ILE A 9 -14.33 10.17 1.69
CA ILE A 9 -13.09 10.48 0.95
C ILE A 9 -13.25 10.14 -0.53
N ILE A 10 -13.86 9.01 -0.88
CA ILE A 10 -14.09 8.63 -2.28
C ILE A 10 -15.01 9.64 -2.96
N ALA A 11 -16.09 10.10 -2.30
CA ALA A 11 -16.99 11.09 -2.87
C ALA A 11 -16.26 12.42 -3.16
N LEU A 12 -15.48 12.93 -2.19
CA LEU A 12 -14.70 14.15 -2.37
C LEU A 12 -13.64 13.99 -3.47
N GLN A 13 -12.92 12.86 -3.50
CA GLN A 13 -11.92 12.62 -4.54
C GLN A 13 -12.51 12.44 -5.93
N ALA A 14 -13.70 11.84 -6.05
CA ALA A 14 -14.41 11.76 -7.32
C ALA A 14 -14.78 13.16 -7.84
N SER A 15 -15.24 14.06 -6.96
CA SER A 15 -15.51 15.47 -7.32
C SER A 15 -14.25 16.21 -7.76
N ILE A 16 -13.14 16.06 -7.03
CA ILE A 16 -11.85 16.67 -7.39
C ILE A 16 -11.36 16.12 -8.73
N CYS A 17 -11.46 14.81 -8.95
CA CYS A 17 -11.10 14.17 -10.21
C CYS A 17 -11.92 14.72 -11.39
N TYR A 18 -13.24 14.86 -11.22
CA TYR A 18 -14.12 15.42 -12.23
C TYR A 18 -13.75 16.87 -12.57
N LEU A 19 -13.59 17.74 -11.57
CA LEU A 19 -13.26 19.16 -11.77
C LEU A 19 -11.89 19.35 -12.41
N ASN A 20 -10.87 18.62 -11.96
CA ASN A 20 -9.53 18.69 -12.56
C ASN A 20 -9.51 18.17 -14.00
N THR A 21 -10.28 17.11 -14.31
CA THR A 21 -10.41 16.60 -15.68
C THR A 21 -11.15 17.58 -16.57
N TYR A 22 -12.21 18.21 -16.05
CA TYR A 22 -12.95 19.24 -16.76
C TYR A 22 -12.06 20.46 -17.07
N GLN A 23 -11.30 20.94 -16.08
CA GLN A 23 -10.33 22.02 -16.27
C GLN A 23 -9.27 21.66 -17.32
N ALA A 24 -8.76 20.41 -17.31
CA ALA A 24 -7.76 19.97 -18.26
C ALA A 24 -8.25 20.05 -19.72
N HIS A 25 -9.54 19.77 -19.98
CA HIS A 25 -10.13 19.87 -21.32
C HIS A 25 -10.33 21.31 -21.81
N LEU A 26 -10.32 22.30 -20.92
CA LEU A 26 -10.39 23.72 -21.28
C LEU A 26 -9.03 24.29 -21.72
N LEU A 27 -7.95 23.57 -21.41
CA LEU A 27 -6.58 23.93 -21.74
C LEU A 27 -6.15 23.29 -23.06
N PRO A 28 -5.14 23.87 -23.76
CA PRO A 28 -4.65 23.30 -25.01
C PRO A 28 -4.07 21.91 -24.80
N GLU A 29 -4.34 20.99 -25.74
CA GLU A 29 -3.79 19.64 -25.69
C GLU A 29 -2.27 19.66 -25.91
N PRO A 30 -1.48 18.97 -25.06
CA PRO A 30 -0.04 18.87 -25.26
C PRO A 30 0.26 18.06 -26.52
N THR A 31 0.76 18.73 -27.56
CA THR A 31 1.28 18.08 -28.78
C THR A 31 2.77 17.76 -28.61
N THR A 32 3.07 16.45 -28.53
CA THR A 32 4.40 15.80 -28.49
C THR A 32 5.39 16.22 -27.38
N ASP A 33 6.34 15.32 -27.06
CA ASP A 33 7.33 15.30 -25.96
C ASP A 33 8.18 16.58 -25.72
N SER A 34 7.97 17.64 -26.50
CA SER A 34 8.64 18.94 -26.43
C SER A 34 8.28 19.76 -25.18
N VAL A 35 7.11 19.53 -24.57
CA VAL A 35 6.62 20.31 -23.40
C VAL A 35 7.43 20.06 -22.12
N LEU A 36 7.92 18.82 -21.97
CA LEU A 36 8.67 18.34 -20.81
C LEU A 36 10.19 18.62 -20.91
N THR A 37 10.68 18.87 -22.13
CA THR A 37 12.10 19.11 -22.46
C THR A 37 12.43 20.57 -22.77
N ALA A 38 11.42 21.42 -23.05
CA ALA A 38 11.62 22.84 -23.32
C ALA A 38 12.17 23.61 -22.11
N SER A 39 13.24 24.38 -22.35
CA SER A 39 13.89 25.29 -21.39
C SER A 39 12.89 26.25 -20.72
N SER A 40 13.21 26.63 -19.49
CA SER A 40 12.33 27.23 -18.47
C SER A 40 11.90 28.68 -18.70
N THR A 41 12.02 29.26 -19.89
CA THR A 41 11.96 30.73 -20.06
C THR A 41 10.85 31.26 -20.95
N VAL A 42 9.97 30.43 -21.51
CA VAL A 42 8.87 30.92 -22.37
C VAL A 42 7.53 30.63 -21.71
N ASP A 43 6.86 31.69 -21.24
CA ASP A 43 5.53 31.68 -20.59
C ASP A 43 4.46 31.00 -21.46
N ASP A 44 4.65 30.95 -22.79
CA ASP A 44 3.74 30.34 -23.76
C ASP A 44 3.47 28.83 -23.52
N TYR A 45 4.38 28.12 -22.83
CA TYR A 45 4.19 26.68 -22.53
C TYR A 45 3.46 26.41 -21.21
N LEU A 46 3.12 27.45 -20.42
CA LEU A 46 2.49 27.28 -19.12
C LEU A 46 1.12 26.56 -19.18
N PRO A 47 0.18 26.94 -20.08
CA PRO A 47 -1.13 26.26 -20.18
C PRO A 47 -0.99 24.79 -20.60
N LEU A 48 0.01 24.50 -21.45
CA LEU A 48 0.31 23.15 -21.94
C LEU A 48 0.84 22.24 -20.82
N ARG A 49 1.72 22.78 -19.96
CA ARG A 49 2.23 22.09 -18.76
C ARG A 49 1.13 21.89 -17.72
N ALA A 50 0.23 22.86 -17.58
CA ALA A 50 -0.92 22.76 -16.68
C ALA A 50 -1.88 21.66 -17.14
N ALA A 51 -2.19 21.58 -18.45
CA ALA A 51 -3.02 20.52 -19.03
C ALA A 51 -2.42 19.13 -18.75
N ASP A 52 -1.11 18.96 -18.98
CA ASP A 52 -0.42 17.69 -18.71
C ASP A 52 -0.37 17.34 -17.21
N ARG A 53 -0.18 18.32 -16.31
CA ARG A 53 -0.28 18.06 -14.85
C ARG A 53 -1.70 17.67 -14.44
N LEU A 54 -2.72 18.44 -14.82
CA LEU A 54 -4.12 18.15 -14.48
C LEU A 54 -4.56 16.78 -15.03
N GLY A 55 -4.10 16.45 -16.25
CA GLY A 55 -4.28 15.13 -16.85
C GLY A 55 -3.61 13.99 -16.08
N ARG A 56 -2.51 14.25 -15.34
CA ARG A 56 -1.91 13.28 -14.40
C ARG A 56 -2.63 13.22 -13.06
N ILE A 57 -3.15 14.34 -12.55
CA ILE A 57 -3.84 14.41 -11.25
C ILE A 57 -5.04 13.45 -11.20
N LYS A 58 -5.75 13.23 -12.32
CA LYS A 58 -6.83 12.23 -12.38
C LYS A 58 -6.38 10.83 -11.92
N TRP A 59 -5.16 10.44 -12.29
CA TRP A 59 -4.61 9.14 -11.93
C TRP A 59 -4.24 9.08 -10.44
N GLU A 60 -3.71 10.16 -9.87
CA GLU A 60 -3.50 10.27 -8.42
C GLU A 60 -4.82 10.12 -7.65
N ASN A 61 -5.89 10.77 -8.10
CA ASN A 61 -7.20 10.67 -7.44
C ASN A 61 -7.78 9.26 -7.54
N ILE A 62 -7.65 8.59 -8.68
CA ILE A 62 -8.07 7.18 -8.85
C ILE A 62 -7.25 6.26 -7.94
N ALA A 63 -5.93 6.45 -7.86
CA ALA A 63 -5.06 5.73 -6.94
C ALA A 63 -5.50 5.92 -5.48
N PHE A 64 -5.84 7.15 -5.10
CA PHE A 64 -6.29 7.47 -3.75
C PHE A 64 -7.67 6.85 -3.42
N MET A 65 -8.58 6.80 -4.38
CA MET A 65 -9.85 6.07 -4.23
C MET A 65 -9.61 4.57 -4.05
N GLY A 66 -8.73 3.97 -4.86
CA GLY A 66 -8.30 2.57 -4.72
C GLY A 66 -7.68 2.29 -3.35
N PHE A 67 -6.86 3.21 -2.84
CA PHE A 67 -6.31 3.15 -1.49
C PHE A 67 -7.39 3.07 -0.42
N GLN A 68 -8.43 3.90 -0.49
CA GLN A 68 -9.50 3.88 0.52
C GLN A 68 -10.30 2.57 0.51
N VAL A 69 -10.53 1.97 -0.67
CA VAL A 69 -11.18 0.66 -0.78
C VAL A 69 -10.30 -0.43 -0.17
N TRP A 70 -9.02 -0.45 -0.52
CA TRP A 70 -8.06 -1.40 0.07
C TRP A 70 -7.92 -1.21 1.59
N PHE A 71 -7.84 0.03 2.06
CA PHE A 71 -7.76 0.39 3.48
C PHE A 71 -8.98 -0.11 4.25
N LEU A 72 -10.18 0.04 3.67
CA LEU A 72 -11.42 -0.48 4.25
C LEU A 72 -11.37 -2.01 4.37
N GLY A 73 -10.91 -2.71 3.33
CA GLY A 73 -10.72 -4.16 3.35
C GLY A 73 -9.76 -4.61 4.45
N MET A 74 -8.63 -3.90 4.59
CA MET A 74 -7.66 -4.12 5.66
C MET A 74 -8.26 -3.83 7.05
N ALA A 75 -9.07 -2.79 7.21
CA ALA A 75 -9.70 -2.47 8.48
C ALA A 75 -10.69 -3.58 8.91
N PHE A 76 -11.43 -4.15 7.96
CA PHE A 76 -12.27 -5.32 8.23
C PHE A 76 -11.43 -6.54 8.62
N ASP A 77 -10.38 -6.87 7.85
CA ASP A 77 -9.50 -8.01 8.16
C ASP A 77 -8.87 -7.86 9.55
N ALA A 78 -8.31 -6.69 9.85
CA ALA A 78 -7.67 -6.38 11.12
C ALA A 78 -8.65 -6.50 12.32
N THR A 79 -9.90 -6.10 12.12
CA THR A 79 -10.95 -6.19 13.15
C THR A 79 -11.43 -7.63 13.35
N VAL A 80 -11.72 -8.36 12.26
CA VAL A 80 -12.21 -9.74 12.30
C VAL A 80 -11.17 -10.69 12.89
N TYR A 81 -9.90 -10.54 12.50
CA TYR A 81 -8.81 -11.35 13.00
C TYR A 81 -8.17 -10.82 14.29
N GLN A 82 -8.69 -9.71 14.83
CA GLN A 82 -8.18 -9.03 16.04
C GLN A 82 -6.66 -8.79 15.98
N ASN A 83 -6.17 -8.39 14.81
CA ASN A 83 -4.73 -8.23 14.59
C ASN A 83 -4.26 -6.84 15.01
N THR A 84 -3.63 -6.75 16.19
CA THR A 84 -3.11 -5.49 16.72
C THR A 84 -2.07 -4.83 15.80
N ALA A 85 -1.23 -5.61 15.12
CA ALA A 85 -0.20 -5.07 14.24
C ALA A 85 -0.83 -4.35 13.05
N GLU A 86 -1.88 -4.94 12.46
CA GLU A 86 -2.60 -4.35 11.32
C GLU A 86 -3.34 -3.07 11.74
N ILE A 87 -3.97 -3.04 12.90
CA ILE A 87 -4.66 -1.84 13.42
C ILE A 87 -3.69 -0.68 13.63
N LEU A 88 -2.52 -0.95 14.20
CA LEU A 88 -1.48 0.07 14.38
C LEU A 88 -0.95 0.57 13.04
N ALA A 89 -0.73 -0.33 12.09
CA ALA A 89 -0.29 0.05 10.75
C ALA A 89 -1.34 0.87 10.00
N LEU A 90 -2.63 0.55 10.13
CA LEU A 90 -3.72 1.35 9.55
C LEU A 90 -3.80 2.76 10.18
N ALA A 91 -3.51 2.91 11.47
CA ALA A 91 -3.40 4.24 12.08
C ALA A 91 -2.25 5.05 11.47
N ILE A 92 -1.07 4.44 11.33
CA ILE A 92 0.10 5.09 10.69
C ILE A 92 -0.20 5.45 9.24
N LEU A 93 -0.82 4.54 8.48
CA LEU A 93 -1.22 4.78 7.10
C LEU A 93 -2.23 5.92 6.96
N ASN A 94 -3.15 6.08 7.90
CA ASN A 94 -4.07 7.22 7.94
C ASN A 94 -3.33 8.55 8.18
N VAL A 95 -2.30 8.56 9.03
CA VAL A 95 -1.45 9.76 9.22
C VAL A 95 -0.63 10.07 7.96
N LEU A 96 -0.07 9.06 7.30
CA LEU A 96 0.62 9.27 6.01
C LEU A 96 -0.36 9.80 4.94
N CYS A 97 -1.60 9.31 4.94
CA CYS A 97 -2.66 9.75 4.05
C CYS A 97 -3.03 11.24 4.29
N SER A 98 -3.01 11.72 5.53
CA SER A 98 -3.26 13.15 5.80
C SER A 98 -2.12 14.05 5.31
N ILE A 99 -0.87 13.58 5.38
CA ILE A 99 0.29 14.28 4.81
C ILE A 99 0.16 14.37 3.28
N LEU A 100 -0.23 13.27 2.62
CA LEU A 100 -0.48 13.27 1.17
C LEU A 100 -1.64 14.19 0.78
N GLY A 101 -2.71 14.23 1.58
CA GLY A 101 -3.82 15.17 1.37
C GLY A 101 -3.38 16.64 1.50
N ALA A 102 -2.48 16.96 2.43
CA ALA A 102 -1.90 18.30 2.53
C ALA A 102 -1.00 18.65 1.33
N LEU A 103 -0.20 17.69 0.84
CA LEU A 103 0.61 17.89 -0.38
C LEU A 103 -0.26 18.14 -1.61
N GLN A 104 -1.41 17.47 -1.73
CA GLN A 104 -2.36 17.70 -2.82
C GLN A 104 -2.86 19.15 -2.83
N VAL A 105 -3.20 19.71 -1.67
CA VAL A 105 -3.61 21.13 -1.54
C VAL A 105 -2.50 22.08 -1.98
N VAL A 106 -1.26 21.83 -1.57
CA VAL A 106 -0.11 22.67 -1.96
C VAL A 106 0.09 22.67 -3.47
N ASP A 107 -0.03 21.51 -4.10
CA ASP A 107 0.03 21.37 -5.55
C ASP A 107 -1.15 22.10 -6.23
N GLY A 108 -2.38 21.96 -5.72
CA GLY A 108 -3.57 22.63 -6.24
C GLY A 108 -3.46 24.16 -6.23
N VAL A 109 -3.07 24.74 -5.09
CA VAL A 109 -2.85 26.18 -4.93
C VAL A 109 -1.77 26.69 -5.90
N LYS A 110 -0.66 25.97 -6.03
CA LYS A 110 0.45 26.33 -6.93
C LYS A 110 0.02 26.40 -8.39
N TRP A 111 -0.81 25.46 -8.85
CA TRP A 111 -1.27 25.45 -10.24
C TRP A 111 -2.39 26.44 -10.51
N LEU A 112 -3.24 26.70 -9.52
CA LEU A 112 -4.24 27.75 -9.59
C LEU A 112 -3.59 29.13 -9.73
N ASP A 113 -2.61 29.47 -8.89
CA ASP A 113 -1.88 30.74 -8.93
C ASP A 113 -1.21 30.99 -10.29
N ARG A 114 -0.60 29.94 -10.85
CA ARG A 114 0.02 29.99 -12.18
C ARG A 114 -1.00 30.26 -13.29
N LEU A 115 -2.16 29.60 -13.26
CA LEU A 115 -3.17 29.76 -14.31
C LEU A 115 -3.95 31.08 -14.21
N LEU A 116 -4.03 31.70 -13.03
CA LEU A 116 -4.63 33.04 -12.85
C LEU A 116 -3.96 34.12 -13.70
N HIS A 117 -2.70 33.93 -14.07
CA HIS A 117 -1.93 34.85 -14.92
C HIS A 117 -2.13 34.58 -16.43
N THR A 118 -3.07 33.70 -16.80
CA THR A 118 -3.38 33.34 -18.19
C THR A 118 -4.80 33.75 -18.58
N ASN A 119 -5.14 33.68 -19.87
CA ASN A 119 -6.47 34.04 -20.38
C ASN A 119 -7.52 32.90 -20.26
N TYR A 120 -7.20 31.80 -19.59
CA TYR A 120 -8.09 30.65 -19.43
C TYR A 120 -8.96 30.80 -18.17
N SER A 121 -10.21 30.33 -18.22
CA SER A 121 -11.06 30.28 -17.02
C SER A 121 -10.49 29.29 -16.01
N VAL A 122 -10.53 29.64 -14.72
CA VAL A 122 -10.01 28.81 -13.62
C VAL A 122 -11.08 28.42 -12.61
N ASP A 123 -12.36 28.64 -12.92
CA ASP A 123 -13.47 28.45 -11.99
C ASP A 123 -13.56 27.00 -11.47
N ALA A 124 -13.36 26.03 -12.37
CA ALA A 124 -13.38 24.61 -12.01
C ALA A 124 -12.18 24.23 -11.13
N LEU A 125 -10.99 24.77 -11.43
CA LEU A 125 -9.79 24.56 -10.63
C LEU A 125 -9.89 25.20 -9.24
N ALA A 126 -10.43 26.42 -9.16
CA ALA A 126 -10.70 27.11 -7.90
C ALA A 126 -11.74 26.38 -7.04
N MET A 127 -12.71 25.71 -7.67
CA MET A 127 -13.63 24.83 -6.95
C MET A 127 -12.93 23.55 -6.49
N ALA A 128 -12.07 22.95 -7.31
CA ALA A 128 -11.31 21.76 -6.96
C ALA A 128 -10.40 22.00 -5.76
N GLU A 129 -9.67 23.11 -5.73
CA GLU A 129 -8.78 23.53 -4.64
C GLU A 129 -9.52 23.63 -3.30
N LYS A 130 -10.72 24.24 -3.28
CA LYS A 130 -11.56 24.31 -2.07
C LYS A 130 -12.00 22.92 -1.58
N ILE A 131 -12.33 22.02 -2.50
CA ILE A 131 -12.69 20.63 -2.16
C ILE A 131 -11.46 19.86 -1.67
N GLU A 132 -10.27 20.10 -2.22
CA GLU A 132 -9.00 19.53 -1.76
C GLU A 132 -8.67 19.98 -0.32
N ILE A 133 -8.89 21.25 0.02
CA ILE A 133 -8.76 21.73 1.41
C ILE A 133 -9.73 21.00 2.33
N SER A 134 -11.01 20.93 1.94
CA SER A 134 -12.03 20.21 2.70
C SER A 134 -11.66 18.74 2.89
N LEU A 135 -11.18 18.08 1.85
CA LEU A 135 -10.70 16.70 1.89
C LEU A 135 -9.54 16.53 2.87
N SER A 136 -8.54 17.42 2.83
CA SER A 136 -7.37 17.36 3.72
C SER A 136 -7.79 17.45 5.20
N VAL A 137 -8.71 18.36 5.54
CA VAL A 137 -9.28 18.49 6.89
C VAL A 137 -10.06 17.23 7.31
N VAL A 138 -10.84 16.65 6.40
CA VAL A 138 -11.59 15.41 6.65
C VAL A 138 -10.64 14.24 6.91
N ILE A 139 -9.60 14.05 6.08
CA ILE A 139 -8.61 12.99 6.26
C ILE A 139 -7.90 13.15 7.60
N LEU A 140 -7.45 14.38 7.93
CA LEU A 140 -6.78 14.65 9.20
C LEU A 140 -7.68 14.32 10.40
N THR A 141 -8.95 14.70 10.33
CA THR A 141 -9.94 14.39 11.39
C THR A 141 -10.09 12.89 11.58
N PHE A 142 -10.25 12.14 10.49
CA PHE A 142 -10.30 10.67 10.55
C PHE A 142 -8.99 10.06 11.05
N ALA A 143 -7.83 10.61 10.68
CA ALA A 143 -6.54 10.14 11.15
C ALA A 143 -6.40 10.28 12.67
N VAL A 144 -6.83 11.41 13.25
CA VAL A 144 -6.82 11.63 14.71
C VAL A 144 -7.76 10.65 15.40
N ILE A 145 -9.02 10.54 14.95
CA ILE A 145 -10.01 9.65 15.56
C ILE A 145 -9.58 8.18 15.47
N MET A 146 -9.12 7.74 14.29
CA MET A 146 -8.67 6.36 14.07
C MET A 146 -7.40 6.06 14.85
N SER A 147 -6.46 7.01 14.99
CA SER A 147 -5.28 6.82 15.83
C SER A 147 -5.65 6.59 17.30
N PHE A 148 -6.58 7.38 17.82
CA PHE A 148 -7.10 7.19 19.18
C PHE A 148 -7.80 5.82 19.34
N LEU A 149 -8.68 5.46 18.41
CA LEU A 149 -9.38 4.17 18.43
C LEU A 149 -8.40 2.99 18.33
N SER A 150 -7.41 3.08 17.44
CA SER A 150 -6.36 2.07 17.27
C SER A 150 -5.53 1.89 18.52
N TYR A 151 -5.19 2.99 19.22
CA TYR A 151 -4.50 2.91 20.51
C TYR A 151 -5.32 2.15 21.55
N GLN A 152 -6.62 2.44 21.69
CA GLN A 152 -7.48 1.75 22.63
C GLN A 152 -7.69 0.26 22.28
N MET A 153 -7.87 -0.04 21.00
CA MET A 153 -7.97 -1.42 20.49
C MET A 153 -6.67 -2.20 20.70
N SER A 154 -5.52 -1.56 20.55
CA SER A 154 -4.22 -2.21 20.74
C SER A 154 -4.03 -2.75 22.16
N LYS A 155 -4.55 -2.05 23.17
CA LYS A 155 -4.54 -2.51 24.57
C LYS A 155 -5.41 -3.75 24.78
N GLN A 156 -6.61 -3.77 24.20
CA GLN A 156 -7.53 -4.90 24.34
C GLN A 156 -7.04 -6.15 23.60
N PHE A 157 -6.53 -5.97 22.38
CA PHE A 157 -6.08 -7.10 21.55
C PHE A 157 -4.71 -7.65 22.00
N GLY A 158 -3.84 -6.81 22.58
CA GLY A 158 -2.63 -7.27 23.24
C GLY A 158 -2.90 -8.28 24.37
N TRP A 159 -3.97 -8.04 25.14
CA TRP A 159 -4.44 -8.97 26.17
C TRP A 159 -4.94 -10.32 25.59
N ASN A 160 -5.57 -10.31 24.42
CA ASN A 160 -6.03 -11.55 23.76
C ASN A 160 -4.87 -12.38 23.20
N ILE A 161 -3.82 -11.73 22.66
CA ILE A 161 -2.62 -12.44 22.18
C ILE A 161 -1.92 -13.16 23.33
N TYR A 162 -1.79 -12.51 24.50
CA TYR A 162 -1.23 -13.12 25.70
C TYR A 162 -1.98 -14.40 26.09
N LYS A 163 -3.31 -14.35 26.14
CA LYS A 163 -4.15 -15.51 26.48
C LYS A 163 -4.06 -16.65 25.47
N LYS A 164 -3.82 -16.36 24.18
CA LYS A 164 -3.85 -17.35 23.09
C LYS A 164 -2.54 -18.12 22.91
N ILE A 165 -1.40 -17.49 23.16
CA ILE A 165 -0.07 -18.09 22.91
C ILE A 165 0.50 -18.75 24.18
N GLY A 166 0.10 -18.29 25.37
CA GLY A 166 0.67 -18.75 26.64
C GLY A 166 1.94 -17.99 27.03
N ALA A 167 2.65 -18.43 28.06
CA ALA A 167 3.72 -17.66 28.71
C ALA A 167 5.07 -17.63 27.97
N ASP A 168 5.24 -18.39 26.87
CA ASP A 168 6.51 -18.41 26.13
C ASP A 168 6.73 -17.12 25.33
N VAL A 169 7.57 -16.25 25.90
CA VAL A 169 7.92 -14.95 25.32
C VAL A 169 8.64 -15.08 23.98
N GLN A 170 9.40 -16.16 23.74
CA GLN A 170 10.12 -16.36 22.48
C GLN A 170 9.14 -16.66 21.35
N ILE A 171 8.19 -17.57 21.57
CA ILE A 171 7.15 -17.90 20.57
C ILE A 171 6.29 -16.68 20.27
N GLN A 172 5.90 -15.90 21.29
CA GLN A 172 5.17 -14.65 21.10
C GLN A 172 5.94 -13.65 20.23
N LYS A 173 7.26 -13.49 20.46
CA LYS A 173 8.10 -12.60 19.65
C LYS A 173 8.17 -13.07 18.20
N MET A 174 8.42 -14.36 17.96
CA MET A 174 8.47 -14.93 16.61
C MET A 174 7.14 -14.78 15.88
N TYR A 175 6.02 -15.04 16.56
CA TYR A 175 4.68 -14.86 16.02
C TYR A 175 4.40 -13.40 15.65
N ARG A 176 4.79 -12.46 16.50
CA ARG A 176 4.63 -11.02 16.22
C ARG A 176 5.43 -10.59 14.98
N MET A 177 6.67 -11.04 14.84
CA MET A 177 7.47 -10.75 13.63
C MET A 177 6.83 -11.34 12.38
N PHE A 178 6.25 -12.55 12.47
CA PHE A 178 5.50 -13.13 11.37
C PHE A 178 4.23 -12.33 11.04
N GLN A 179 3.50 -11.81 12.04
CA GLN A 179 2.35 -10.94 11.77
C GLN A 179 2.78 -9.64 11.07
N PHE A 180 3.90 -9.03 11.48
CA PHE A 180 4.44 -7.86 10.78
C PHE A 180 4.84 -8.20 9.34
N PHE A 181 5.44 -9.37 9.11
CA PHE A 181 5.77 -9.83 7.78
C PHE A 181 4.51 -9.98 6.90
N VAL A 182 3.47 -10.67 7.40
CA VAL A 182 2.21 -10.83 6.66
C VAL A 182 1.52 -9.49 6.39
N LEU A 183 1.55 -8.57 7.36
CA LEU A 183 1.06 -7.21 7.18
C LEU A 183 1.84 -6.47 6.09
N ALA A 184 3.18 -6.54 6.10
CA ALA A 184 4.01 -5.89 5.08
C ALA A 184 3.68 -6.42 3.68
N LEU A 185 3.51 -7.74 3.52
CA LEU A 185 3.05 -8.33 2.25
C LEU A 185 1.69 -7.78 1.80
N LYS A 186 0.73 -7.57 2.71
CA LYS A 186 -0.57 -6.99 2.37
C LYS A 186 -0.47 -5.53 1.93
N ILE A 187 0.45 -4.76 2.53
CA ILE A 187 0.76 -3.38 2.12
C ILE A 187 1.43 -3.39 0.76
N ASP A 188 2.37 -4.31 0.51
CA ASP A 188 3.05 -4.46 -0.77
C ASP A 188 2.10 -4.80 -1.91
N VAL A 189 1.05 -5.60 -1.67
CA VAL A 189 -0.01 -5.82 -2.66
C VAL A 189 -0.59 -4.49 -3.13
N PHE A 190 -0.74 -3.50 -2.25
CA PHE A 190 -1.23 -2.20 -2.64
C PHE A 190 -0.12 -1.34 -3.26
N THR A 191 0.98 -1.11 -2.54
CA THR A 191 2.03 -0.16 -2.95
C THR A 191 2.76 -0.62 -4.21
N GLN A 192 3.13 -1.91 -4.31
CA GLN A 192 3.86 -2.44 -5.47
C GLN A 192 2.95 -2.55 -6.69
N PHE A 193 1.82 -3.24 -6.56
CA PHE A 193 0.92 -3.47 -7.70
C PHE A 193 0.31 -2.18 -8.23
N MET A 194 -0.12 -1.28 -7.35
CA MET A 194 -0.73 -0.02 -7.78
C MET A 194 0.30 0.85 -8.50
N VAL A 195 1.47 1.11 -7.90
CA VAL A 195 2.50 1.94 -8.55
C VAL A 195 2.88 1.37 -9.91
N SER A 196 3.04 0.05 -10.02
CA SER A 196 3.38 -0.61 -11.28
C SER A 196 2.28 -0.51 -12.35
N ILE A 197 1.00 -0.73 -12.00
CA ILE A 197 -0.12 -0.60 -12.96
C ILE A 197 -0.28 0.83 -13.45
N PHE A 198 -0.25 1.80 -12.53
CA PHE A 198 -0.47 3.19 -12.89
C PHE A 198 0.65 3.72 -13.78
N TYR A 199 1.89 3.33 -13.50
CA TYR A 199 2.99 3.63 -14.40
C TYR A 199 2.78 2.99 -15.78
N LEU A 200 2.37 1.71 -15.85
CA LEU A 200 2.09 1.05 -17.14
C LEU A 200 1.03 1.81 -17.94
N ILE A 201 -0.09 2.17 -17.31
CA ILE A 201 -1.15 2.92 -17.97
C ILE A 201 -0.62 4.26 -18.48
N GLN A 202 0.15 4.99 -17.68
CA GLN A 202 0.63 6.31 -18.08
C GLN A 202 1.74 6.27 -19.15
N PHE A 203 2.68 5.35 -19.03
CA PHE A 203 3.89 5.31 -19.85
C PHE A 203 3.72 4.45 -21.10
N ALA A 204 3.09 3.27 -20.99
CA ALA A 204 2.87 2.40 -22.14
C ALA A 204 1.90 3.01 -23.17
N LEU A 205 0.92 3.80 -22.71
CA LEU A 205 0.01 4.51 -23.62
C LEU A 205 0.67 5.71 -24.33
N LYS A 206 1.73 6.30 -23.75
CA LYS A 206 2.38 7.51 -24.30
C LYS A 206 3.58 7.20 -25.21
N GLN A 207 4.46 6.25 -24.83
CA GLN A 207 5.73 6.01 -25.53
C GLN A 207 5.77 4.68 -26.33
N GLY A 208 4.70 3.89 -26.30
CA GLY A 208 4.64 2.59 -26.97
C GLY A 208 5.38 1.46 -26.23
N ILE A 209 5.56 0.33 -26.90
CA ILE A 209 6.14 -0.88 -26.31
C ILE A 209 7.67 -0.83 -26.45
N MET A 210 8.36 -0.43 -25.38
CA MET A 210 9.82 -0.55 -25.23
C MET A 210 10.21 -1.77 -24.39
N TRP A 211 11.49 -2.15 -24.40
CA TRP A 211 12.02 -3.25 -23.58
C TRP A 211 11.73 -3.06 -22.08
N GLU A 212 11.77 -1.81 -21.60
CA GLU A 212 11.44 -1.42 -20.22
C GLU A 212 9.98 -1.75 -19.89
N THR A 213 9.06 -1.44 -20.81
CA THR A 213 7.63 -1.74 -20.69
C THR A 213 7.39 -3.24 -20.60
N ILE A 214 8.11 -4.06 -21.36
CA ILE A 214 8.00 -5.53 -21.32
C ILE A 214 8.43 -6.07 -19.96
N ILE A 215 9.60 -5.64 -19.45
CA ILE A 215 10.08 -6.05 -18.13
C ILE A 215 9.06 -5.65 -17.06
N GLN A 216 8.52 -4.45 -17.16
CA GLN A 216 7.55 -3.96 -16.20
C GLN A 216 6.24 -4.75 -16.20
N VAL A 217 5.69 -5.09 -17.37
CA VAL A 217 4.50 -5.94 -17.46
C VAL A 217 4.77 -7.29 -16.78
N ILE A 218 5.92 -7.89 -17.06
CA ILE A 218 6.33 -9.17 -16.45
C ILE A 218 6.40 -9.04 -14.93
N VAL A 219 7.14 -8.07 -14.40
CA VAL A 219 7.26 -7.86 -12.95
C VAL A 219 5.89 -7.65 -12.32
N THR A 220 5.05 -6.81 -12.92
CA THR A 220 3.70 -6.48 -12.42
C THR A 220 2.82 -7.73 -12.30
N ILE A 221 2.83 -8.62 -13.29
CA ILE A 221 2.08 -9.88 -13.28
C ILE A 221 2.55 -10.80 -12.16
N PHE A 222 3.86 -10.82 -11.88
CA PHE A 222 4.45 -11.71 -10.89
C PHE A 222 4.38 -11.19 -9.44
N ILE A 223 4.09 -9.90 -9.20
CA ILE A 223 3.97 -9.34 -7.83
C ILE A 223 2.99 -10.15 -6.98
N ILE A 224 1.73 -10.30 -7.43
CA ILE A 224 0.70 -10.98 -6.63
C ILE A 224 1.05 -12.46 -6.36
N PRO A 225 1.44 -13.28 -7.36
CA PRO A 225 1.89 -14.65 -7.12
C PRO A 225 3.05 -14.77 -6.13
N PHE A 226 4.06 -13.89 -6.22
CA PHE A 226 5.22 -13.95 -5.33
C PHE A 226 4.90 -13.51 -3.90
N LEU A 227 4.02 -12.51 -3.71
CA LEU A 227 3.53 -12.13 -2.38
C LEU A 227 2.72 -13.27 -1.72
N TYR A 228 1.88 -13.97 -2.50
CA TYR A 228 1.20 -15.17 -2.03
C TYR A 228 2.19 -16.30 -1.68
N PHE A 229 3.19 -16.50 -2.53
CA PHE A 229 4.24 -17.48 -2.30
C PHE A 229 5.06 -17.17 -1.05
N ALA A 230 5.34 -15.91 -0.76
CA ALA A 230 6.02 -15.44 0.45
C ALA A 230 5.23 -15.80 1.71
N ARG A 231 3.91 -15.57 1.70
CA ARG A 231 3.02 -15.97 2.80
C ARG A 231 3.03 -17.48 3.01
N SER A 232 3.02 -18.25 1.92
CA SER A 232 3.11 -19.72 1.96
C SER A 232 4.47 -20.19 2.50
N ALA A 233 5.57 -19.57 2.07
CA ALA A 233 6.93 -19.85 2.50
C ALA A 233 7.06 -19.74 4.02
N GLY A 234 6.52 -18.66 4.59
CA GLY A 234 6.57 -18.43 6.02
C GLY A 234 5.70 -19.41 6.84
N SER A 235 4.52 -19.81 6.37
CA SER A 235 3.72 -20.86 7.07
C SER A 235 4.28 -22.27 6.90
N ALA A 236 4.90 -22.57 5.76
CA ALA A 236 5.52 -23.86 5.53
C ALA A 236 6.93 -23.97 6.15
N GLU A 237 7.46 -22.85 6.69
CA GLU A 237 8.85 -22.71 7.15
C GLU A 237 9.87 -23.11 6.07
N SER A 238 9.56 -22.80 4.80
CA SER A 238 10.35 -23.21 3.65
C SER A 238 11.40 -22.16 3.29
N LYS A 239 12.66 -22.42 3.67
CA LYS A 239 13.82 -21.59 3.31
C LYS A 239 13.96 -21.31 1.81
N PRO A 240 13.91 -22.30 0.88
CA PRO A 240 14.10 -22.02 -0.54
C PRO A 240 13.01 -21.09 -1.09
N LYS A 241 11.76 -21.25 -0.65
CA LYS A 241 10.66 -20.37 -1.05
C LYS A 241 10.86 -18.93 -0.54
N MET A 242 11.36 -18.77 0.68
CA MET A 242 11.64 -17.45 1.25
C MET A 242 12.81 -16.76 0.55
N ILE A 243 13.87 -17.50 0.21
CA ILE A 243 15.01 -16.96 -0.56
C ILE A 243 14.54 -16.49 -1.95
N LEU A 244 13.73 -17.31 -2.63
CA LEU A 244 13.17 -16.95 -3.93
C LEU A 244 12.30 -15.69 -3.86
N PHE A 245 11.51 -15.51 -2.80
CA PHE A 245 10.77 -14.27 -2.55
C PHE A 245 11.70 -13.06 -2.36
N ILE A 246 12.75 -13.17 -1.53
CA ILE A 246 13.70 -12.07 -1.29
C ILE A 246 14.41 -11.66 -2.59
N VAL A 247 14.79 -12.64 -3.43
CA VAL A 247 15.38 -12.36 -4.75
C VAL A 247 14.39 -11.61 -5.65
N PHE A 248 13.12 -12.00 -5.64
CA PHE A 248 12.08 -11.29 -6.39
C PHE A 248 11.85 -9.85 -5.89
N GLU A 249 11.88 -9.62 -4.57
CA GLU A 249 11.80 -8.26 -4.02
C GLU A 249 12.97 -7.37 -4.47
N CYS A 250 14.17 -7.92 -4.63
CA CYS A 250 15.29 -7.17 -5.25
C CYS A 250 14.97 -6.76 -6.69
N LEU A 251 14.24 -7.58 -7.46
CA LEU A 251 13.77 -7.22 -8.80
C LEU A 251 12.69 -6.13 -8.75
N VAL A 252 11.81 -6.14 -7.76
CA VAL A 252 10.82 -5.07 -7.53
C VAL A 252 11.52 -3.75 -7.18
N LEU A 253 12.56 -3.78 -6.34
CA LEU A 253 13.36 -2.59 -6.03
C LEU A 253 14.06 -2.03 -7.27
N PHE A 254 14.63 -2.90 -8.11
CA PHE A 254 15.18 -2.49 -9.41
C PHE A 254 14.10 -1.88 -10.31
N HIS A 255 12.92 -2.48 -10.35
CA HIS A 255 11.78 -1.98 -11.10
C HIS A 255 11.35 -0.57 -10.64
N PHE A 256 11.29 -0.31 -9.34
CA PHE A 256 11.04 1.02 -8.80
C PHE A 256 12.15 2.03 -9.11
N ALA A 257 13.41 1.60 -9.13
CA ALA A 257 14.53 2.45 -9.55
C ALA A 257 14.40 2.87 -11.03
N LEU A 258 13.96 1.97 -11.92
CA LEU A 258 13.66 2.30 -13.31
C LEU A 258 12.54 3.34 -13.42
N ILE A 259 11.41 3.07 -12.75
CA ILE A 259 10.26 4.02 -12.70
C ILE A 259 10.73 5.38 -12.21
N PHE A 260 11.53 5.42 -11.15
CA PHE A 260 12.05 6.65 -10.57
C PHE A 260 12.96 7.41 -11.55
N SER A 261 13.89 6.71 -12.22
CA SER A 261 14.77 7.30 -13.23
C SER A 261 13.99 7.92 -14.39
N GLN A 262 12.93 7.26 -14.86
CA GLN A 262 12.07 7.76 -15.94
C GLN A 262 11.17 8.91 -15.46
N THR A 263 10.87 8.96 -14.17
CA THR A 263 10.12 10.05 -13.53
C THR A 263 10.99 11.30 -13.31
N LEU A 264 12.31 11.17 -13.14
CA LEU A 264 13.27 12.27 -12.94
C LEU A 264 13.59 13.05 -14.24
N GLN A 265 12.58 13.51 -14.95
CA GLN A 265 12.78 14.45 -16.05
C GLN A 265 12.95 15.88 -15.50
N PRO A 266 13.84 16.72 -16.07
CA PRO A 266 14.25 18.02 -15.51
C PRO A 266 13.13 19.05 -15.28
N ASN A 267 11.88 18.76 -15.67
CA ASN A 267 10.71 19.60 -15.41
C ASN A 267 9.47 18.81 -14.93
N ASN A 268 9.64 17.57 -14.46
CA ASN A 268 8.53 16.76 -13.95
C ASN A 268 8.24 17.10 -12.48
N ASN A 269 7.27 18.00 -12.26
CA ASN A 269 6.82 18.44 -10.93
C ASN A 269 5.80 17.45 -10.31
N TRP A 270 6.04 16.14 -10.41
CA TRP A 270 5.11 15.12 -9.94
C TRP A 270 5.47 14.62 -8.53
N TYR A 271 5.47 15.54 -7.56
CA TYR A 271 5.97 15.28 -6.20
C TYR A 271 5.17 14.20 -5.47
N THR A 272 3.84 14.20 -5.57
CA THR A 272 2.98 13.18 -4.95
C THR A 272 3.36 11.77 -5.41
N TRP A 273 3.64 11.61 -6.70
CA TRP A 273 4.02 10.32 -7.29
C TRP A 273 5.41 9.88 -6.86
N ILE A 274 6.36 10.82 -6.82
CA ILE A 274 7.70 10.56 -6.28
C ILE A 274 7.60 10.09 -4.82
N CYS A 275 6.77 10.74 -4.00
CA CYS A 275 6.53 10.30 -2.62
C CYS A 275 5.95 8.87 -2.56
N LEU A 276 4.98 8.53 -3.42
CA LEU A 276 4.40 7.18 -3.48
C LEU A 276 5.43 6.11 -3.87
N ILE A 277 6.33 6.41 -4.82
CA ILE A 277 7.44 5.50 -5.18
C ILE A 277 8.35 5.26 -3.98
N TRP A 278 8.75 6.31 -3.27
CA TRP A 278 9.61 6.18 -2.08
C TRP A 278 8.94 5.41 -0.94
N ILE A 279 7.64 5.60 -0.73
CA ILE A 279 6.85 4.79 0.21
C ILE A 279 6.87 3.32 -0.21
N GLY A 280 6.67 3.03 -1.50
CA GLY A 280 6.76 1.67 -2.04
C GLY A 280 8.13 1.03 -1.81
N VAL A 281 9.21 1.75 -2.11
CA VAL A 281 10.60 1.31 -1.87
C VAL A 281 10.82 1.00 -0.38
N ALA A 282 10.34 1.86 0.51
CA ALA A 282 10.47 1.66 1.95
C ALA A 282 9.76 0.38 2.42
N PHE A 283 8.54 0.11 1.95
CA PHE A 283 7.81 -1.11 2.30
C PHE A 283 8.44 -2.38 1.72
N ALA A 284 8.93 -2.35 0.48
CA ALA A 284 9.66 -3.46 -0.12
C ALA A 284 10.93 -3.82 0.70
N LEU A 285 11.69 -2.82 1.16
CA LEU A 285 12.84 -3.03 2.04
C LEU A 285 12.43 -3.63 3.39
N VAL A 286 11.35 -3.14 3.99
CA VAL A 286 10.81 -3.69 5.25
C VAL A 286 10.41 -5.15 5.06
N SER A 287 9.78 -5.52 3.95
CA SER A 287 9.40 -6.89 3.63
C SER A 287 10.58 -7.82 3.44
N CYS A 288 11.65 -7.35 2.79
CA CYS A 288 12.93 -8.08 2.71
C CYS A 288 13.50 -8.38 4.11
N VAL A 289 13.61 -7.34 4.96
CA VAL A 289 14.16 -7.48 6.31
C VAL A 289 13.31 -8.43 7.16
N LEU A 290 11.99 -8.27 7.13
CA LEU A 290 11.06 -9.13 7.86
C LEU A 290 11.10 -10.58 7.35
N GLY A 291 11.24 -10.78 6.04
CA GLY A 291 11.42 -12.11 5.42
C GLY A 291 12.68 -12.81 5.94
N ILE A 292 13.82 -12.09 6.02
CA ILE A 292 15.07 -12.61 6.59
C ILE A 292 14.90 -12.97 8.06
N ILE A 293 14.25 -12.10 8.85
CA ILE A 293 14.00 -12.36 10.28
C ILE A 293 13.10 -13.58 10.46
N CYS A 294 12.02 -13.72 9.68
CA CYS A 294 11.16 -14.89 9.69
C CYS A 294 11.94 -16.16 9.35
N MET A 295 12.80 -16.12 8.32
CA MET A 295 13.62 -17.27 7.93
C MET A 295 14.56 -17.75 9.03
N ARG A 296 15.14 -16.82 9.81
CA ARG A 296 16.00 -17.16 10.97
C ARG A 296 15.23 -17.82 12.13
N ASN A 297 13.90 -17.73 12.12
CA ASN A 297 13.02 -18.31 13.14
C ASN A 297 12.38 -19.64 12.72
N PHE A 298 12.63 -20.11 11.50
CA PHE A 298 12.14 -21.41 11.04
C PHE A 298 12.73 -22.56 11.87
N GLY A 299 11.92 -23.59 12.12
CA GLY A 299 12.28 -24.76 12.92
C GLY A 299 12.20 -24.56 14.44
N LYS A 300 11.81 -23.37 14.92
CA LYS A 300 11.74 -23.05 16.36
C LYS A 300 10.34 -23.21 16.96
N GLY A 301 9.46 -24.00 16.33
CA GLY A 301 8.11 -24.28 16.84
C GLY A 301 7.05 -23.23 16.52
N LEU A 302 7.31 -22.32 15.57
CA LEU A 302 6.34 -21.29 15.17
C LEU A 302 5.20 -21.85 14.29
N LYS A 303 5.48 -22.89 13.50
CA LYS A 303 4.60 -23.52 12.52
C LYS A 303 3.13 -23.71 12.95
N PRO A 304 2.79 -24.23 14.15
CA PRO A 304 1.40 -24.47 14.54
C PRO A 304 0.59 -23.17 14.68
N PHE A 305 1.22 -22.07 15.09
CA PHE A 305 0.55 -20.80 15.36
C PHE A 305 0.27 -19.97 14.10
N VAL A 306 0.93 -20.28 12.98
CA VAL A 306 0.88 -19.51 11.73
C VAL A 306 -0.01 -20.13 10.64
N GLN A 307 -0.53 -21.34 10.85
CA GLN A 307 -1.50 -21.98 9.95
C GLN A 307 -2.87 -21.32 10.02
N ARG A 308 -3.60 -21.33 8.91
CA ARG A 308 -5.00 -20.87 8.81
C ARG A 308 -5.86 -21.91 8.08
N GLY A 309 -7.18 -21.85 8.28
CA GLY A 309 -8.17 -22.66 7.56
C GLY A 309 -8.01 -24.17 7.77
N ASN A 310 -8.23 -24.95 6.71
CA ASN A 310 -8.24 -26.41 6.74
C ASN A 310 -6.92 -27.02 7.21
N VAL A 311 -5.79 -26.36 6.95
CA VAL A 311 -4.47 -26.83 7.40
C VAL A 311 -4.37 -26.79 8.92
N LYS A 312 -4.87 -25.72 9.54
CA LYS A 312 -4.94 -25.62 10.99
C LYS A 312 -5.90 -26.68 11.57
N ALA A 313 -7.09 -26.82 11.00
CA ALA A 313 -8.07 -27.82 11.46
C ALA A 313 -7.52 -29.25 11.43
N LYS A 314 -6.76 -29.61 10.39
CA LYS A 314 -6.06 -30.90 10.29
C LYS A 314 -5.00 -31.07 11.37
N MET A 315 -4.16 -30.07 11.61
CA MET A 315 -3.13 -30.13 12.65
C MET A 315 -3.74 -30.22 14.05
N ASP A 316 -4.80 -29.44 14.33
CA ASP A 316 -5.50 -29.48 15.62
C ASP A 316 -6.11 -30.88 15.85
N LEU A 317 -6.73 -31.47 14.82
CA LEU A 317 -7.25 -32.86 14.88
C LEU A 317 -6.14 -33.89 15.14
N GLU A 318 -5.01 -33.79 14.43
CA GLU A 318 -3.87 -34.69 14.60
C GLU A 318 -3.29 -34.60 16.02
N SER A 319 -3.14 -33.38 16.55
CA SER A 319 -2.69 -33.16 17.93
C SER A 319 -3.66 -33.71 18.98
N ASN A 320 -4.97 -33.57 18.76
CA ASN A 320 -6.00 -34.12 19.65
C ASN A 320 -6.00 -35.65 19.62
N ASN A 321 -5.79 -36.27 18.46
CA ASN A 321 -5.69 -37.73 18.34
C ASN A 321 -4.45 -38.28 19.06
N LEU A 322 -3.30 -37.61 18.92
CA LEU A 322 -2.07 -37.96 19.64
C LEU A 322 -2.23 -37.83 21.15
N GLN A 323 -2.93 -36.79 21.63
CA GLN A 323 -3.23 -36.64 23.05
C GLN A 323 -4.15 -37.75 23.57
N LYS A 324 -5.19 -38.13 22.80
CA LYS A 324 -6.07 -39.25 23.14
C LYS A 324 -5.32 -40.58 23.20
N GLN A 325 -4.40 -40.84 22.25
CA GLN A 325 -3.56 -42.04 22.27
C GLN A 325 -2.68 -42.08 23.52
N LYS A 326 -1.98 -40.99 23.84
CA LYS A 326 -1.15 -40.91 25.07
C LYS A 326 -1.96 -41.07 26.35
N ALA A 327 -3.15 -40.49 26.40
CA ALA A 327 -4.04 -40.69 27.53
C ALA A 327 -4.43 -42.17 27.64
N HIS A 328 -4.82 -42.81 26.54
CA HIS A 328 -5.17 -44.23 26.55
C HIS A 328 -4.01 -45.14 26.99
N GLU A 329 -2.78 -44.91 26.49
CA GLU A 329 -1.59 -45.63 26.93
C GLU A 329 -1.28 -45.40 28.42
N SER A 330 -1.45 -44.17 28.93
CA SER A 330 -1.26 -43.86 30.36
C SER A 330 -2.28 -44.51 31.29
N TRP A 331 -3.44 -44.92 30.78
CA TRP A 331 -4.50 -45.60 31.55
C TRP A 331 -4.40 -47.12 31.49
N GLN A 332 -3.56 -47.68 30.61
CA GLN A 332 -3.13 -49.07 30.73
C GLN A 332 -2.12 -49.14 31.89
N ILE A 333 -2.64 -49.28 33.09
CA ILE A 333 -1.86 -49.68 34.26
C ILE A 333 -1.35 -51.09 33.95
N ASP A 334 -0.04 -51.32 34.08
CA ASP A 334 0.56 -52.64 33.94
C ASP A 334 -0.10 -53.59 34.96
N ASP A 335 -1.05 -54.40 34.48
CA ASP A 335 -1.66 -55.49 35.24
C ASP A 335 -0.65 -56.65 35.29
N ASP A 336 0.42 -56.49 36.06
CA ASP A 336 1.39 -57.54 36.42
C ASP A 336 1.13 -58.10 37.84
#